data_AF-A0A935I5R8-F1
#
_entry.id   AF-A0A935I5R8-F1
#
_cell.length_a   1.000
_cell.length_b   1.000
_cell.length_c   1.000
_cell.angle_alpha   90.00
_cell.angle_beta   90.00
_cell.angle_gamma   90.00
#
_symmetry.space_group_name_H-M   'P 1'
#
loop_
_entity.id
_entity.type
_entity.pdbx_description
1 polymer ?
#
loop_
_entity_poly.entity_id
_entity_poly.type
_entity_poly.pdbx_seq_one_letter_code
_entity_poly.pdbx_strand_id
1 'polypeptide(L)'
;MTLKPPSPLAPAVCCTHCGEPCSDSSISDGAHTFCCTGCRSVYDILSSNGMCEYYAFDGASGVPQRGPQRDRSVYEVLDDAATAARFIDFSNGSITRARLALPGMHCASCVWLLEQLQRFDQGIRSSRVDLMRKTVEVEYDPSRTGLKAIAILLSSLGYEPLLSSEGTEHDRDAERREATRKIYLRLGVAGFAAGNVMMISIARYMAGDTGMDQTLVRLFSLLSIGLSIPVYFFSASPWLSSALASLRRRVVNLDVPVALGITTLFVRSIVDIVSGGGEGFLDSFAGLVFFLLIGRLFQQKAFDAVSFDRTVRSFFPLSVRREQRVLRPWCLSMLYAQEM
;
A
#
# COMPACT_ATOMS: atom_id res chain seq x y z
N MET A 1 62.83 -2.13 -2.13
CA MET A 1 61.59 -2.95 -2.19
C MET A 1 60.70 -2.36 -3.27
N THR A 2 60.81 -2.89 -4.48
CA THR A 2 60.04 -2.47 -5.65
C THR A 2 58.69 -3.17 -5.62
N LEU A 3 57.61 -2.42 -5.43
CA LEU A 3 56.24 -2.93 -5.50
C LEU A 3 55.91 -3.28 -6.95
N LYS A 4 55.64 -4.56 -7.19
CA LYS A 4 55.18 -5.12 -8.45
C LYS A 4 53.74 -4.64 -8.69
N PRO A 5 53.40 -4.04 -9.85
CA PRO A 5 52.04 -3.64 -10.15
C PRO A 5 51.12 -4.88 -10.25
N PRO A 6 49.85 -4.79 -9.81
CA PRO A 6 48.90 -5.89 -9.95
C PRO A 6 48.66 -6.20 -11.42
N SER A 7 48.67 -7.49 -11.75
CA SER A 7 48.37 -8.01 -13.10
C SER A 7 46.96 -7.60 -13.54
N PRO A 8 46.74 -7.34 -14.84
CA PRO A 8 45.41 -7.04 -15.37
C PRO A 8 44.48 -8.24 -15.16
N LEU A 9 43.33 -8.04 -14.51
CA LEU A 9 42.30 -9.08 -14.38
C LEU A 9 41.77 -9.44 -15.78
N ALA A 10 41.68 -10.74 -16.05
CA ALA A 10 41.02 -11.28 -17.25
C ALA A 10 39.55 -10.81 -17.33
N PRO A 11 38.96 -10.67 -18.53
CA PRO A 11 37.56 -10.28 -18.67
C PRO A 11 36.66 -11.27 -17.92
N ALA A 12 35.94 -10.78 -16.92
CA ALA A 12 35.03 -11.62 -16.14
C ALA A 12 33.92 -12.12 -17.08
N VAL A 13 33.78 -13.44 -17.21
CA VAL A 13 32.67 -14.04 -17.96
C VAL A 13 31.39 -13.72 -17.19
N CYS A 14 30.51 -12.91 -17.75
CA CYS A 14 29.25 -12.55 -17.10
C CYS A 14 28.18 -13.63 -17.30
N CYS A 15 27.35 -13.83 -16.30
CA CYS A 15 26.21 -14.73 -16.36
C CYS A 15 25.18 -14.23 -17.38
N THR A 16 24.74 -15.11 -18.28
CA THR A 16 23.75 -14.81 -19.33
C THR A 16 22.41 -14.35 -18.77
N HIS A 17 22.03 -14.80 -17.56
CA HIS A 17 20.75 -14.45 -16.95
C HIS A 17 20.82 -13.22 -16.00
N CYS A 18 21.65 -13.27 -14.95
CA CYS A 18 21.70 -12.19 -13.94
C CYS A 18 22.75 -11.10 -14.19
N GLY A 19 23.60 -11.23 -15.23
CA GLY A 19 24.62 -10.23 -15.58
C GLY A 19 25.81 -10.13 -14.60
N GLU A 20 25.81 -10.85 -13.48
CA GLU A 20 26.92 -10.87 -12.53
C GLU A 20 28.16 -11.59 -13.11
N PRO A 21 29.39 -11.20 -12.70
CA PRO A 21 30.59 -11.94 -13.05
C PRO A 21 30.53 -13.36 -12.47
N CYS A 22 30.71 -14.36 -13.33
CA CYS A 22 30.80 -15.75 -12.91
C CYS A 22 32.12 -16.00 -12.18
N SER A 23 32.06 -16.68 -11.03
CA SER A 23 33.22 -17.28 -10.37
C SER A 23 33.61 -18.61 -11.04
N ASP A 24 34.75 -19.19 -10.65
CA ASP A 24 35.32 -20.44 -11.23
C ASP A 24 34.37 -21.65 -11.26
N SER A 25 33.28 -21.63 -10.48
CA SER A 25 32.21 -22.63 -10.44
C SER A 25 31.07 -22.35 -11.45
N SER A 26 31.37 -21.82 -12.62
CA SER A 26 30.37 -21.46 -13.63
C SER A 26 29.84 -22.68 -14.36
N ILE A 27 28.52 -22.73 -14.59
CA ILE A 27 27.87 -23.79 -15.36
C ILE A 27 27.75 -23.31 -16.80
N SER A 28 28.33 -24.04 -17.76
CA SER A 28 28.30 -23.68 -19.18
C SER A 28 27.64 -24.79 -20.00
N ASP A 29 26.82 -24.38 -20.98
CA ASP A 29 26.16 -25.26 -21.95
C ASP A 29 26.70 -25.02 -23.38
N GLY A 30 27.96 -24.58 -23.48
CA GLY A 30 28.64 -24.26 -24.74
C GLY A 30 28.29 -22.89 -25.34
N ALA A 31 27.01 -22.50 -25.33
CA ALA A 31 26.55 -21.19 -25.84
C ALA A 31 26.31 -20.14 -24.75
N HIS A 32 26.03 -20.58 -23.51
CA HIS A 32 25.66 -19.72 -22.38
C HIS A 32 26.44 -20.10 -21.13
N THR A 33 26.69 -19.12 -20.27
CA THR A 33 27.40 -19.31 -18.99
C THR A 33 26.54 -18.76 -17.86
N PHE A 34 26.41 -19.54 -16.79
CA PHE A 34 25.58 -19.20 -15.63
C PHE A 34 26.39 -19.24 -14.34
N CYS A 35 26.13 -18.29 -13.43
CA CYS A 35 26.83 -18.21 -12.15
C CYS A 35 26.33 -19.24 -11.12
N CYS A 36 25.13 -19.80 -11.30
CA CYS A 36 24.54 -20.85 -10.45
C CYS A 36 23.51 -21.70 -11.21
N THR A 37 23.11 -22.84 -10.62
CA THR A 37 22.03 -23.70 -11.15
C THR A 37 20.70 -22.98 -11.27
N GLY A 38 20.39 -22.06 -10.34
CA GLY A 38 19.19 -21.23 -10.38
C GLY A 38 19.10 -20.38 -11.64
N CYS A 39 20.19 -19.69 -12.02
CA CYS A 39 20.23 -18.89 -13.24
C CYS A 39 20.04 -19.74 -14.51
N ARG A 40 20.57 -20.96 -14.53
CA ARG A 40 20.31 -21.92 -15.62
C ARG A 40 18.84 -22.33 -15.66
N SER A 41 18.26 -22.72 -14.53
CA SER A 41 16.85 -23.14 -14.45
C SER A 41 15.90 -22.02 -14.90
N VAL A 42 16.12 -20.78 -14.46
CA VAL A 42 15.28 -19.65 -14.88
C VAL A 42 15.46 -19.38 -16.38
N TYR A 43 16.69 -19.47 -16.91
CA TYR A 43 16.94 -19.35 -18.34
C TYR A 43 16.21 -20.43 -19.15
N ASP A 44 16.27 -21.69 -18.72
CA ASP A 44 15.60 -22.82 -19.38
C ASP A 44 14.07 -22.67 -19.34
N ILE A 45 13.53 -22.19 -18.23
CA ILE A 45 12.10 -21.90 -18.08
C ILE A 45 11.66 -20.78 -19.04
N LEU A 46 12.43 -19.68 -19.12
CA LEU A 46 12.10 -18.55 -19.99
C LEU A 46 12.24 -18.90 -21.48
N SER A 47 13.28 -19.65 -21.84
CA SER A 47 13.56 -20.03 -23.24
C SER A 47 12.56 -21.07 -23.75
N SER A 48 12.25 -22.11 -22.95
CA SER A 48 11.27 -23.15 -23.30
C SER A 48 9.85 -22.60 -23.49
N ASN A 49 9.53 -21.48 -22.84
CA ASN A 49 8.24 -20.82 -22.94
C ASN A 49 8.21 -19.66 -23.96
N GLY A 50 9.26 -19.49 -24.79
CA GLY A 50 9.31 -18.50 -25.86
C GLY A 50 9.33 -17.05 -25.36
N MET A 51 10.01 -16.78 -24.25
CA MET A 51 10.15 -15.44 -23.63
C MET A 51 11.57 -14.89 -23.76
N CYS A 52 12.28 -15.23 -24.85
CA CYS A 52 13.64 -14.76 -25.10
C CYS A 52 13.74 -13.22 -25.21
N GLU A 53 12.63 -12.54 -25.52
CA GLU A 53 12.53 -11.08 -25.56
C GLU A 53 12.80 -10.43 -24.20
N TYR A 54 12.67 -11.17 -23.09
CA TYR A 54 13.08 -10.76 -21.75
C TYR A 54 14.53 -10.24 -21.72
N TYR A 55 15.43 -10.87 -22.48
CA TYR A 55 16.85 -10.52 -22.56
C TYR A 55 17.16 -9.36 -23.51
N ALA A 56 16.18 -8.91 -24.29
CA ALA A 56 16.34 -7.77 -25.21
C ALA A 56 16.12 -6.41 -24.51
N PHE A 57 15.62 -6.40 -23.26
CA PHE A 57 15.44 -5.19 -22.47
C PHE A 57 16.76 -4.77 -21.80
N ASP A 58 17.15 -3.49 -21.95
CA ASP A 58 18.29 -2.93 -21.23
C ASP A 58 18.05 -3.03 -19.71
N GLY A 59 18.95 -3.73 -19.01
CA GLY A 59 18.77 -4.06 -17.58
C GLY A 59 18.10 -5.41 -17.30
N ALA A 60 17.99 -6.31 -18.29
CA ALA A 60 17.49 -7.69 -18.14
C ALA A 60 18.33 -8.60 -17.22
N SER A 61 19.38 -8.06 -16.62
CA SER A 61 20.12 -8.66 -15.51
C SER A 61 19.23 -8.65 -14.27
N GLY A 62 18.39 -9.68 -14.12
CA GLY A 62 17.62 -9.88 -12.90
C GLY A 62 18.54 -9.79 -11.68
N VAL A 63 18.23 -8.88 -10.76
CA VAL A 63 18.95 -8.80 -9.48
C VAL A 63 18.86 -10.19 -8.85
N PRO A 64 19.98 -10.88 -8.58
CA PRO A 64 19.91 -12.21 -8.04
C PRO A 64 19.31 -12.11 -6.64
N GLN A 65 18.12 -12.70 -6.48
CA GLN A 65 17.63 -13.06 -5.16
C GLN A 65 18.48 -14.24 -4.70
N ARG A 66 19.69 -13.96 -4.19
CA ARG A 66 20.50 -14.93 -3.41
C ARG A 66 19.79 -15.16 -2.07
N GLY A 67 18.64 -15.79 -2.12
CA GLY A 67 18.00 -16.41 -0.98
C GLY A 67 18.08 -17.93 -1.15
N PRO A 68 18.27 -18.72 -0.07
CA PRO A 68 18.01 -20.15 -0.17
C PRO A 68 16.58 -20.31 -0.68
N GLN A 69 16.40 -21.03 -1.79
CA GLN A 69 15.08 -21.44 -2.25
C GLN A 69 14.41 -22.14 -1.07
N ARG A 70 13.45 -21.49 -0.43
CA ARG A 70 12.78 -22.07 0.74
C ARG A 70 12.17 -23.39 0.33
N ASP A 71 12.22 -24.33 1.26
CA ASP A 71 11.62 -25.64 1.07
C ASP A 71 10.14 -25.48 0.68
N ARG A 72 9.71 -26.26 -0.33
CA ARG A 72 8.33 -26.21 -0.87
C ARG A 72 7.28 -26.45 0.22
N SER A 73 7.68 -27.08 1.32
CA SER A 73 6.89 -27.30 2.54
C SER A 73 6.27 -26.02 3.11
N VAL A 74 6.87 -24.83 2.92
CA VAL A 74 6.32 -23.56 3.39
C VAL A 74 4.96 -23.23 2.75
N TYR A 75 4.71 -23.71 1.53
CA TYR A 75 3.45 -23.48 0.81
C TYR A 75 2.37 -24.53 1.10
N GLU A 76 2.66 -25.58 1.89
CA GLU A 76 1.65 -26.59 2.27
C GLU A 76 0.51 -26.00 3.10
N VAL A 77 0.79 -24.92 3.83
CA VAL A 77 -0.22 -24.16 4.58
C VAL A 77 -1.35 -23.64 3.67
N LEU A 78 -1.10 -23.48 2.37
CA LEU A 78 -2.11 -23.05 1.39
C LEU A 78 -3.04 -24.18 0.91
N ASP A 79 -2.81 -25.44 1.30
CA ASP A 79 -3.75 -26.54 1.06
C ASP A 79 -4.91 -26.52 2.06
N ASP A 80 -4.72 -25.88 3.23
CA ASP A 80 -5.79 -25.65 4.19
C ASP A 80 -6.79 -24.61 3.66
N ALA A 81 -8.06 -25.00 3.56
CA ALA A 81 -9.11 -24.16 2.98
C ALA A 81 -9.32 -22.86 3.77
N ALA A 82 -9.18 -22.89 5.10
CA ALA A 82 -9.33 -21.69 5.93
C ALA A 82 -8.20 -20.68 5.69
N THR A 83 -6.98 -21.17 5.49
CA THR A 83 -5.83 -20.32 5.17
C THR A 83 -5.86 -19.81 3.73
N ALA A 84 -6.20 -20.66 2.76
CA ALA A 84 -6.35 -20.28 1.36
C ALA A 84 -7.43 -19.20 1.15
N ALA A 85 -8.55 -19.30 1.88
CA ALA A 85 -9.66 -18.35 1.79
C ALA A 85 -9.24 -16.90 2.09
N ARG A 86 -8.19 -16.68 2.89
CA ARG A 86 -7.68 -15.34 3.21
C ARG A 86 -7.10 -14.62 2.01
N PHE A 87 -6.56 -15.38 1.05
CA PHE A 87 -5.96 -14.85 -0.17
C PHE A 87 -6.93 -14.86 -1.35
N ILE A 88 -8.14 -15.41 -1.19
CA ILE A 88 -9.15 -15.54 -2.24
C ILE A 88 -10.17 -14.41 -2.11
N ASP A 89 -10.20 -13.50 -3.08
CA ASP A 89 -11.18 -12.40 -3.13
C ASP A 89 -12.55 -12.89 -3.63
N PHE A 90 -12.56 -13.92 -4.48
CA PHE A 90 -13.77 -14.44 -5.11
C PHE A 90 -13.58 -15.89 -5.58
N SER A 91 -14.61 -16.72 -5.43
CA SER A 91 -14.66 -18.04 -6.05
C SER A 91 -16.09 -18.40 -6.43
N ASN A 92 -16.29 -18.92 -7.64
CA ASN A 92 -17.59 -19.41 -8.12
C ASN A 92 -17.56 -20.86 -8.63
N GLY A 93 -16.55 -21.64 -8.20
CA GLY A 93 -16.36 -23.03 -8.61
C GLY A 93 -15.72 -23.24 -9.99
N SER A 94 -15.79 -22.25 -10.89
CA SER A 94 -15.14 -22.30 -12.22
C SER A 94 -13.97 -21.31 -12.35
N ILE A 95 -14.01 -20.23 -11.59
CA ILE A 95 -12.98 -19.20 -11.52
C ILE A 95 -12.78 -18.87 -10.04
N THR A 96 -11.52 -18.88 -9.62
CA THR A 96 -11.08 -18.36 -8.34
C THR A 96 -10.12 -17.21 -8.59
N ARG A 97 -10.34 -16.10 -7.90
CA ARG A 97 -9.47 -14.93 -7.93
C ARG A 97 -8.75 -14.85 -6.60
N ALA A 98 -7.42 -14.88 -6.65
CA ALA A 98 -6.57 -14.75 -5.48
C ALA A 98 -5.63 -13.56 -5.61
N ARG A 99 -5.28 -12.95 -4.47
CA ARG A 99 -4.34 -11.85 -4.40
C ARG A 99 -3.18 -12.20 -3.46
N LEU A 100 -1.96 -12.05 -3.95
CA LEU A 100 -0.73 -12.39 -3.24
C LEU A 100 0.20 -11.17 -3.18
N ALA A 101 0.83 -10.94 -2.02
CA ALA A 101 1.82 -9.88 -1.86
C ALA A 101 3.22 -10.39 -2.21
N LEU A 102 3.91 -9.69 -3.11
CA LEU A 102 5.24 -10.02 -3.65
C LEU A 102 6.23 -8.88 -3.33
N PRO A 103 6.81 -8.82 -2.12
CA PRO A 103 7.65 -7.70 -1.69
C PRO A 103 8.92 -7.50 -2.55
N GLY A 104 9.35 -8.54 -3.27
CA GLY A 104 10.50 -8.53 -4.18
C GLY A 104 10.24 -7.90 -5.55
N MET A 105 9.05 -7.34 -5.82
CA MET A 105 8.79 -6.60 -7.06
C MET A 105 9.38 -5.18 -7.03
N HIS A 106 10.17 -4.83 -8.06
CA HIS A 106 10.91 -3.56 -8.08
C HIS A 106 11.03 -2.86 -9.45
N CYS A 107 10.79 -3.54 -10.58
CA CYS A 107 10.97 -2.94 -11.91
C CYS A 107 9.83 -3.29 -12.89
N ALA A 108 9.78 -2.58 -14.02
CA ALA A 108 8.79 -2.82 -15.08
C ALA A 108 8.89 -4.24 -15.66
N SER A 109 10.08 -4.85 -15.66
CA SER A 109 10.29 -6.24 -16.09
C SER A 109 9.61 -7.24 -15.16
N CYS A 110 9.51 -6.94 -13.86
CA CYS A 110 8.74 -7.76 -12.91
C CYS A 110 7.26 -7.78 -13.30
N VAL A 111 6.70 -6.59 -13.58
CA VAL A 111 5.30 -6.42 -13.98
C VAL A 111 5.00 -7.22 -15.23
N TRP A 112 5.81 -7.03 -16.29
CA TRP A 112 5.60 -7.73 -17.55
C TRP A 112 5.63 -9.25 -17.39
N LEU A 113 6.61 -9.79 -16.66
CA LEU A 113 6.75 -11.23 -16.45
C LEU A 113 5.56 -11.80 -15.66
N LEU A 114 5.16 -11.12 -14.59
CA LEU A 114 4.08 -11.56 -13.69
C LEU A 114 2.68 -11.33 -14.26
N GLU A 115 2.50 -10.48 -15.27
CA GLU A 115 1.25 -10.39 -16.04
C GLU A 115 1.12 -11.48 -17.11
N GLN A 116 2.17 -12.28 -17.32
CA GLN A 116 2.21 -13.39 -18.26
C GLN A 116 2.18 -14.77 -17.58
N LEU A 117 1.66 -14.86 -16.35
CA LEU A 117 1.63 -16.12 -15.59
C LEU A 117 0.86 -17.25 -16.31
N GLN A 118 -0.17 -16.90 -17.08
CA GLN A 118 -0.91 -17.84 -17.95
C GLN A 118 -0.05 -18.58 -18.98
N ARG A 119 1.15 -18.07 -19.30
CA ARG A 119 2.08 -18.77 -20.20
C ARG A 119 2.81 -19.93 -19.51
N PHE A 120 2.94 -19.87 -18.18
CA PHE A 120 3.64 -20.89 -17.41
C PHE A 120 2.70 -21.96 -16.83
N ASP A 121 1.43 -21.62 -16.61
CA ASP A 121 0.41 -22.54 -16.10
C ASP A 121 -0.92 -22.32 -16.84
N GLN A 122 -1.37 -23.35 -17.58
CA GLN A 122 -2.63 -23.32 -18.34
C GLN A 122 -3.89 -23.30 -17.46
N GLY A 123 -3.75 -23.52 -16.15
CA GLY A 123 -4.80 -23.32 -15.17
C GLY A 123 -5.04 -21.84 -14.83
N ILE A 124 -4.08 -20.96 -15.12
CA ILE A 124 -4.21 -19.51 -14.92
C ILE A 124 -4.86 -18.88 -16.15
N ARG A 125 -5.92 -18.11 -15.94
CA ARG A 125 -6.65 -17.38 -17.00
C ARG A 125 -6.07 -15.99 -17.22
N SER A 126 -5.81 -15.28 -16.14
CA SER A 126 -5.26 -13.93 -16.20
C SER A 126 -4.48 -13.60 -14.93
N SER A 127 -3.51 -12.69 -15.07
CA SER A 127 -2.75 -12.13 -13.97
C SER A 127 -2.61 -10.62 -14.14
N ARG A 128 -2.80 -9.87 -13.06
CA ARG A 128 -2.64 -8.41 -13.02
C ARG A 128 -1.73 -8.04 -11.87
N VAL A 129 -0.84 -7.08 -12.08
CA VAL A 129 0.17 -6.70 -11.09
C VAL A 129 -0.03 -5.26 -10.66
N ASP A 130 -0.04 -5.02 -9.35
CA ASP A 130 0.08 -3.69 -8.75
C ASP A 130 1.49 -3.55 -8.14
N LEU A 131 2.37 -2.86 -8.87
CA LEU A 131 3.75 -2.64 -8.44
C LEU A 131 3.84 -1.74 -7.19
N MET A 132 2.89 -0.81 -6.99
CA MET A 132 2.91 0.13 -5.86
C MET A 132 2.53 -0.56 -4.56
N ARG A 133 1.51 -1.42 -4.62
CA ARG A 133 1.09 -2.28 -3.49
C ARG A 133 1.95 -3.52 -3.35
N LYS A 134 2.78 -3.81 -4.36
CA LYS A 134 3.54 -5.03 -4.49
C LYS A 134 2.64 -6.26 -4.38
N THR A 135 1.52 -6.25 -5.11
CA THR A 135 0.58 -7.36 -5.14
C THR A 135 0.35 -7.87 -6.56
N VAL A 136 0.04 -9.15 -6.69
CA VAL A 136 -0.44 -9.78 -7.92
C VAL A 136 -1.82 -10.36 -7.67
N GLU A 137 -2.74 -10.07 -8.58
CA GLU A 137 -4.07 -10.68 -8.64
C GLU A 137 -4.06 -11.73 -9.75
N VAL A 138 -4.42 -12.97 -9.40
CA VAL A 138 -4.40 -14.12 -10.31
C VAL A 138 -5.80 -14.71 -10.37
N GLU A 139 -6.35 -14.81 -11.58
CA GLU A 139 -7.57 -15.54 -11.86
C GLU A 139 -7.22 -16.91 -12.43
N TYR A 140 -7.68 -17.96 -11.78
CA TYR A 140 -7.36 -19.33 -12.16
C TYR A 140 -8.57 -20.26 -12.05
N ASP A 141 -8.50 -21.37 -12.77
CA ASP A 141 -9.48 -22.44 -12.71
C ASP A 141 -9.11 -23.41 -11.57
N PRO A 142 -9.91 -23.48 -10.49
CA PRO A 142 -9.60 -24.32 -9.32
C PRO A 142 -9.61 -25.82 -9.64
N SER A 143 -10.17 -26.25 -10.78
CA SER A 143 -10.12 -27.64 -11.23
C SER A 143 -8.79 -28.04 -11.87
N ARG A 144 -7.98 -27.05 -12.31
CA ARG A 144 -6.71 -27.28 -13.03
C ARG A 144 -5.49 -26.90 -12.22
N THR A 145 -5.55 -25.79 -11.46
CA THR A 145 -4.45 -25.31 -10.64
C THR A 145 -4.97 -24.77 -9.30
N GLY A 146 -4.11 -24.79 -8.29
CA GLY A 146 -4.43 -24.37 -6.92
C GLY A 146 -3.56 -23.22 -6.46
N LEU A 147 -3.98 -22.54 -5.39
CA LEU A 147 -3.25 -21.41 -4.83
C LEU A 147 -1.81 -21.77 -4.43
N LYS A 148 -1.61 -22.98 -3.89
CA LYS A 148 -0.28 -23.54 -3.59
C LYS A 148 0.61 -23.64 -4.84
N ALA A 149 0.07 -24.17 -5.94
CA ALA A 149 0.82 -24.32 -7.19
C ALA A 149 1.23 -22.95 -7.74
N ILE A 150 0.34 -21.96 -7.68
CA ILE A 150 0.61 -20.58 -8.07
C ILE A 150 1.71 -19.97 -7.18
N ALA A 151 1.63 -20.16 -5.86
CA ALA A 151 2.66 -19.66 -4.94
C ALA A 151 4.05 -20.29 -5.21
N ILE A 152 4.09 -21.59 -5.52
CA ILE A 152 5.32 -22.30 -5.90
C ILE A 152 5.86 -21.76 -7.24
N LEU A 153 4.99 -21.52 -8.21
CA LEU A 153 5.35 -20.93 -9.50
C LEU A 153 5.93 -19.52 -9.34
N LEU A 154 5.29 -18.67 -8.53
CA LEU A 154 5.79 -17.32 -8.24
C LEU A 154 7.19 -17.38 -7.60
N SER A 155 7.37 -18.30 -6.65
CA SER A 155 8.65 -18.54 -5.99
C SER A 155 9.73 -19.04 -6.96
N SER A 156 9.40 -19.93 -7.91
CA SER A 156 10.36 -20.42 -8.90
C SER A 156 10.76 -19.34 -9.92
N LEU A 157 9.90 -18.35 -10.15
CA LEU A 157 10.19 -17.16 -10.95
C LEU A 157 10.97 -16.08 -10.16
N GLY A 158 11.30 -16.34 -8.89
CA GLY A 158 12.05 -15.43 -8.02
C GLY A 158 11.20 -14.41 -7.26
N TYR A 159 9.87 -14.55 -7.25
CA TYR A 159 8.94 -13.69 -6.52
C TYR A 159 8.28 -14.47 -5.39
N GLU A 160 8.90 -14.46 -4.22
CA GLU A 160 8.35 -15.15 -3.05
C GLU A 160 7.08 -14.44 -2.54
N PRO A 161 5.92 -15.12 -2.47
CA PRO A 161 4.73 -14.55 -1.90
C PRO A 161 4.81 -14.51 -0.37
N LEU A 162 4.48 -13.35 0.19
CA LEU A 162 4.41 -13.15 1.62
C LEU A 162 3.12 -13.79 2.14
N LEU A 163 3.26 -14.91 2.86
CA LEU A 163 2.14 -15.63 3.48
C LEU A 163 1.86 -15.19 4.93
N SER A 164 2.57 -14.17 5.41
CA SER A 164 2.51 -13.71 6.80
C SER A 164 1.09 -13.29 7.20
N SER A 165 0.69 -13.69 8.41
CA SER A 165 -0.62 -13.45 9.02
C SER A 165 -0.97 -11.98 9.27
N GLU A 166 -0.09 -11.04 8.95
CA GLU A 166 -0.23 -9.60 9.21
C GLU A 166 -0.91 -8.87 8.04
N GLY A 167 -2.24 -9.01 8.03
CA GLY A 167 -3.15 -8.13 7.31
C GLY A 167 -3.11 -8.33 5.79
N THR A 168 -3.83 -9.36 5.35
CA THR A 168 -4.29 -9.52 3.97
C THR A 168 -4.92 -8.21 3.47
N GLU A 169 -4.77 -7.85 2.19
CA GLU A 169 -5.35 -6.59 1.67
C GLU A 169 -6.86 -6.49 1.94
N HIS A 170 -7.55 -7.63 1.98
CA HIS A 170 -8.96 -7.73 2.34
C HIS A 170 -9.25 -7.22 3.76
N ASP A 171 -8.41 -7.57 4.74
CA ASP A 171 -8.52 -7.09 6.12
C ASP A 171 -8.24 -5.58 6.18
N ARG A 172 -7.23 -5.11 5.43
CA ARG A 172 -6.86 -3.68 5.36
C ARG A 172 -7.95 -2.84 4.71
N ASP A 173 -8.61 -3.34 3.67
CA ASP A 173 -9.72 -2.66 3.00
C ASP A 173 -10.97 -2.62 3.90
N ALA A 174 -11.26 -3.70 4.63
CA ALA A 174 -12.34 -3.73 5.62
C ALA A 174 -12.09 -2.74 6.77
N GLU A 175 -10.88 -2.74 7.35
CA GLU A 175 -10.46 -1.80 8.39
C GLU A 175 -10.53 -0.34 7.90
N ARG A 176 -10.07 -0.07 6.67
CA ARG A 176 -10.14 1.28 6.07
C ARG A 176 -11.57 1.74 5.84
N ARG A 177 -12.46 0.86 5.40
CA ARG A 177 -13.90 1.16 5.26
C ARG A 177 -14.54 1.46 6.62
N GLU A 178 -14.22 0.67 7.65
CA GLU A 178 -14.74 0.91 9.00
C GLU A 178 -14.23 2.23 9.59
N ALA A 179 -12.94 2.52 9.45
CA ALA A 179 -12.36 3.79 9.89
C ALA A 179 -13.02 4.99 9.22
N THR A 180 -13.27 4.88 7.90
CA THR A 180 -13.95 5.93 7.12
C THR A 180 -15.41 6.08 7.55
N ARG A 181 -16.13 4.97 7.80
CA ARG A 181 -17.51 5.00 8.34
C ARG A 181 -17.58 5.71 9.68
N LYS A 182 -16.62 5.47 10.59
CA LYS A 182 -16.55 6.15 11.89
C LYS A 182 -16.37 7.66 11.73
N ILE A 183 -15.58 8.11 10.76
CA ILE A 183 -15.39 9.56 10.49
C ILE A 183 -16.70 10.19 10.00
N TYR A 184 -17.41 9.55 9.07
CA TYR A 184 -18.71 10.05 8.60
C TYR A 184 -19.76 10.12 9.71
N LEU A 185 -19.83 9.13 10.60
CA LEU A 185 -20.74 9.15 11.75
C LEU A 185 -20.41 10.30 12.71
N ARG A 186 -19.13 10.51 13.03
CA ARG A 186 -18.69 11.62 13.88
C ARG A 186 -19.01 12.98 13.25
N LEU A 187 -18.85 13.09 11.93
CA LEU A 187 -19.17 14.30 11.18
C LEU A 187 -20.68 14.57 11.18
N GLY A 188 -21.51 13.54 11.01
CA GLY A 188 -22.97 13.66 11.09
C GLY A 188 -23.44 14.13 12.46
N VAL A 189 -22.93 13.52 13.55
CA VAL A 189 -23.25 13.93 14.92
C VAL A 189 -22.78 15.37 15.20
N ALA A 190 -21.56 15.71 14.81
CA ALA A 190 -21.01 17.05 15.00
C ALA A 190 -21.79 18.11 14.19
N GLY A 191 -22.15 17.82 12.94
CA GLY A 191 -22.91 18.72 12.09
C GLY A 191 -24.35 18.93 12.58
N PHE A 192 -25.01 17.85 13.01
CA PHE A 192 -26.35 17.94 13.61
C PHE A 192 -26.33 18.81 14.87
N ALA A 193 -25.41 18.54 15.79
CA ALA A 193 -25.29 19.33 17.02
C ALA A 193 -24.88 20.78 16.74
N ALA A 194 -23.86 21.01 15.89
CA ALA A 194 -23.40 22.36 15.55
C ALA A 194 -24.51 23.20 14.89
N GLY A 195 -25.25 22.64 13.93
CA GLY A 195 -26.36 23.33 13.29
C GLY A 195 -27.47 23.72 14.28
N ASN A 196 -27.88 22.77 15.14
CA ASN A 196 -28.94 23.04 16.12
C ASN A 196 -28.50 24.01 17.21
N VAL A 197 -27.29 23.84 17.78
CA VAL A 197 -26.75 24.75 18.81
C VAL A 197 -26.57 26.15 18.24
N MET A 198 -26.06 26.28 17.01
CA MET A 198 -25.91 27.58 16.36
C MET A 198 -27.27 28.26 16.09
N MET A 199 -28.29 27.50 15.67
CA MET A 199 -29.65 28.03 15.49
C MET A 199 -30.23 28.55 16.82
N ILE A 200 -30.06 27.80 17.90
CA ILE A 200 -30.48 28.21 19.26
C ILE A 200 -29.70 29.46 19.71
N SER A 201 -28.40 29.51 19.45
CA SER A 201 -27.54 30.65 19.82
C SER A 201 -27.93 31.93 19.07
N ILE A 202 -28.26 31.83 17.78
CA ILE A 202 -28.74 32.98 16.99
C ILE A 202 -30.00 33.60 17.61
N ALA A 203 -30.96 32.77 18.03
CA ALA A 203 -32.18 33.25 18.67
C ALA A 203 -31.88 34.05 19.96
N ARG A 204 -30.85 33.65 20.71
CA ARG A 204 -30.39 34.39 21.89
C ARG A 204 -29.64 35.68 21.55
N TYR A 205 -28.71 35.63 20.61
CA TYR A 205 -27.98 36.81 20.15
C TYR A 205 -28.93 37.89 19.61
N MET A 206 -29.97 37.50 18.87
CA MET A 206 -30.96 38.43 18.33
C MET A 206 -31.93 38.96 19.39
N ALA A 207 -32.26 38.16 20.43
CA ALA A 207 -33.12 38.61 21.50
C ALA A 207 -32.46 39.72 22.35
N GLY A 208 -31.13 39.65 22.56
CA GLY A 208 -30.37 40.70 23.23
C GLY A 208 -31.04 41.20 24.53
N ASP A 209 -31.06 42.53 24.72
CA ASP A 209 -31.67 43.18 25.89
C ASP A 209 -33.20 43.30 25.81
N THR A 210 -33.84 42.87 24.72
CA THR A 210 -35.31 42.95 24.57
C THR A 210 -36.05 41.91 25.44
N GLY A 211 -35.29 41.06 26.14
CA GLY A 211 -35.77 40.21 27.22
C GLY A 211 -36.42 38.95 26.69
N MET A 212 -35.65 37.87 26.59
CA MET A 212 -36.21 36.53 26.43
C MET A 212 -36.66 36.02 27.81
N ASP A 213 -37.81 35.34 27.88
CA ASP A 213 -38.27 34.73 29.13
C ASP A 213 -37.18 33.83 29.71
N GLN A 214 -36.89 33.99 31.01
CA GLN A 214 -35.82 33.25 31.68
C GLN A 214 -36.05 31.73 31.63
N THR A 215 -37.30 31.29 31.55
CA THR A 215 -37.63 29.87 31.37
C THR A 215 -37.13 29.35 30.01
N LEU A 216 -37.38 30.09 28.93
CA LEU A 216 -36.91 29.77 27.58
C LEU A 216 -35.38 29.79 27.50
N VAL A 217 -34.74 30.79 28.11
CA VAL A 217 -33.28 30.90 28.20
C VAL A 217 -32.67 29.65 28.83
N ARG A 218 -33.23 29.18 29.96
CA ARG A 218 -32.76 27.96 30.65
C ARG A 218 -32.99 26.70 29.81
N LEU A 219 -34.15 26.58 29.15
CA LEU A 219 -34.47 25.45 28.28
C LEU A 219 -33.47 25.36 27.10
N PHE A 220 -33.19 26.49 26.46
CA PHE A 220 -32.23 26.56 25.36
C PHE A 220 -30.81 26.25 25.80
N SER A 221 -30.36 26.77 26.95
CA SER A 221 -29.06 26.42 27.53
C SER A 221 -28.95 24.92 27.83
N LEU A 222 -29.99 24.31 28.41
CA LEU A 222 -30.00 22.88 28.71
C LEU A 222 -29.97 22.03 27.42
N LEU A 223 -30.73 22.43 26.40
CA LEU A 223 -30.74 21.76 25.10
C LEU A 223 -29.39 21.85 24.41
N SER A 224 -28.74 23.02 24.46
CA SER A 224 -27.39 23.21 23.92
C SER A 224 -26.36 22.35 24.65
N ILE A 225 -26.39 22.28 25.98
CA ILE A 225 -25.52 21.36 26.73
C ILE A 225 -25.76 19.91 26.29
N GLY A 226 -27.03 19.49 26.21
CA GLY A 226 -27.41 18.14 25.80
C GLY A 226 -26.87 17.77 24.41
N LEU A 227 -26.93 18.69 23.44
CA LEU A 227 -26.38 18.49 22.10
C LEU A 227 -24.85 18.50 22.07
N SER A 228 -24.20 19.30 22.93
CA SER A 228 -22.74 19.40 22.98
C SER A 228 -22.05 18.21 23.66
N ILE A 229 -22.72 17.48 24.55
CA ILE A 229 -22.15 16.31 25.24
C ILE A 229 -21.71 15.21 24.24
N PRO A 230 -22.56 14.73 23.32
CA PRO A 230 -22.14 13.76 22.29
C PRO A 230 -20.99 14.29 21.43
N VAL A 231 -20.96 15.58 21.11
CA VAL A 231 -19.88 16.18 20.32
C VAL A 231 -18.54 16.05 21.06
N TYR A 232 -18.53 16.31 22.37
CA TYR A 232 -17.30 16.24 23.17
C TYR A 232 -16.80 14.80 23.32
N PHE A 233 -17.67 13.87 23.74
CA PHE A 233 -17.25 12.50 24.04
C PHE A 233 -17.10 11.62 22.80
N PHE A 234 -17.90 11.82 21.75
CA PHE A 234 -17.86 10.98 20.56
C PHE A 234 -17.08 11.64 19.42
N SER A 235 -17.48 12.84 18.99
CA SER A 235 -16.89 13.50 17.82
C SER A 235 -15.47 14.02 18.07
N ALA A 236 -15.20 14.58 19.26
CA ALA A 236 -13.87 15.10 19.62
C ALA A 236 -12.91 14.03 20.20
N SER A 237 -13.39 12.80 20.45
CA SER A 237 -12.60 11.70 21.00
C SER A 237 -11.24 11.44 20.32
N PRO A 238 -11.07 11.59 18.99
CA PRO A 238 -9.76 11.33 18.37
C PRO A 238 -8.68 12.32 18.80
N TRP A 239 -9.02 13.60 19.01
CA TRP A 239 -8.05 14.59 19.49
C TRP A 239 -7.76 14.41 20.98
N LEU A 240 -8.78 14.13 21.79
CA LEU A 240 -8.62 13.89 23.23
C LEU A 240 -7.74 12.66 23.50
N SER A 241 -8.00 11.54 22.81
CA SER A 241 -7.20 10.32 22.95
C SER A 241 -5.77 10.48 22.43
N SER A 242 -5.59 11.13 21.26
CA SER A 242 -4.27 11.41 20.70
C SER A 242 -3.44 12.33 21.61
N ALA A 243 -4.05 13.40 22.14
CA ALA A 243 -3.38 14.31 23.06
C ALA A 243 -2.96 13.61 24.36
N LEU A 244 -3.84 12.79 24.95
CA LEU A 244 -3.54 12.03 26.16
C LEU A 244 -2.38 11.02 25.93
N ALA A 245 -2.39 10.33 24.79
CA ALA A 245 -1.31 9.42 24.42
C ALA A 245 0.03 10.14 24.17
N SER A 246 -0.01 11.33 23.57
CA SER A 246 1.16 12.16 23.30
C SER A 246 1.77 12.70 24.59
N LEU A 247 0.92 13.18 25.51
CA LEU A 247 1.33 13.67 26.82
C LEU A 247 1.97 12.56 27.68
N ARG A 248 1.40 11.34 27.67
CA ARG A 248 2.00 10.17 28.35
C ARG A 248 3.40 9.84 27.81
N ARG A 249 3.60 10.00 26.50
CA ARG A 249 4.89 9.78 25.84
C ARG A 249 5.83 10.98 25.92
N ARG A 250 5.43 12.08 26.58
CA ARG A 250 6.17 13.34 26.69
C ARG A 250 6.53 13.95 25.32
N VAL A 251 5.67 13.77 24.32
CA VAL A 251 5.80 14.38 22.99
C VAL A 251 4.63 15.33 22.77
N VAL A 252 4.90 16.51 22.20
CA VAL A 252 3.86 17.49 21.85
C VAL A 252 3.56 17.39 20.36
N ASN A 253 2.31 17.04 20.04
CA ASN A 253 1.80 16.91 18.68
C ASN A 253 0.81 18.05 18.41
N LEU A 254 0.46 18.29 17.15
CA LEU A 254 -0.59 19.26 16.77
C LEU A 254 -1.94 18.99 17.47
N ASP A 255 -2.23 17.74 17.80
CA ASP A 255 -3.47 17.36 18.49
C ASP A 255 -3.54 17.86 19.95
N VAL A 256 -2.40 18.14 20.60
CA VAL A 256 -2.33 18.58 22.00
C VAL A 256 -2.96 19.97 22.22
N PRO A 257 -2.52 21.04 21.53
CA PRO A 257 -3.14 22.35 21.68
C PRO A 257 -4.60 22.36 21.21
N VAL A 258 -4.96 21.56 20.19
CA VAL A 258 -6.35 21.43 19.73
C VAL A 258 -7.24 20.81 20.80
N ALA A 259 -6.81 19.71 21.42
CA ALA A 259 -7.55 19.07 22.50
C ALA A 259 -7.69 19.98 23.73
N LEU A 260 -6.66 20.76 24.05
CA LEU A 260 -6.71 21.74 25.13
C LEU A 260 -7.73 22.84 24.84
N GLY A 261 -7.74 23.38 23.62
CA GLY A 261 -8.73 24.38 23.20
C GLY A 261 -10.16 23.86 23.27
N ILE A 262 -10.40 22.65 22.75
CA ILE A 262 -11.70 21.97 22.81
C ILE A 262 -12.17 21.79 24.25
N THR A 263 -11.29 21.29 25.13
CA THR A 263 -11.60 21.05 26.55
C THR A 263 -11.89 22.35 27.27
N THR A 264 -11.08 23.39 27.02
CA THR A 264 -11.24 24.71 27.65
C THR A 264 -12.56 25.34 27.26
N LEU A 265 -12.91 25.35 25.97
CA LEU A 265 -14.18 25.90 25.48
C LEU A 265 -15.38 25.17 26.08
N PHE A 266 -15.34 23.84 26.10
CA PHE A 266 -16.45 23.03 26.64
C PHE A 266 -16.64 23.24 28.14
N VAL A 267 -15.57 23.11 28.94
CA VAL A 267 -15.63 23.26 30.40
C VAL A 267 -15.99 24.70 30.78
N ARG A 268 -15.38 25.70 30.14
CA ARG A 268 -15.69 27.10 30.42
C ARG A 268 -17.16 27.42 30.13
N SER A 269 -17.68 26.94 29.00
CA SER A 269 -19.08 27.15 28.62
C SER A 269 -20.05 26.51 29.62
N ILE A 270 -19.76 25.31 30.11
CA ILE A 270 -20.59 24.66 31.15
C ILE A 270 -20.57 25.49 32.44
N VAL A 271 -19.40 25.96 32.87
CA VAL A 271 -19.28 26.79 34.08
C VAL A 271 -20.07 28.09 33.93
N ASP A 272 -19.97 28.78 32.79
CA ASP A 272 -20.69 30.03 32.55
C ASP A 272 -22.22 29.83 32.56
N ILE A 273 -22.71 28.75 31.95
CA ILE A 273 -24.15 28.43 31.92
C ILE A 273 -24.66 28.04 33.31
N VAL A 274 -23.93 27.21 34.06
CA VAL A 274 -24.35 26.72 35.39
C VAL A 274 -24.26 27.80 36.45
N SER A 275 -23.25 28.67 36.38
CA SER A 275 -23.10 29.81 37.31
C SER A 275 -24.06 30.97 37.00
N GLY A 276 -24.78 30.92 35.87
CA GLY A 276 -25.62 32.02 35.40
C GLY A 276 -24.80 33.24 34.93
N GLY A 277 -23.50 33.08 34.72
CA GLY A 277 -22.56 34.14 34.35
C GLY A 277 -22.57 34.50 32.86
N GLY A 278 -23.18 33.70 32.00
CA GLY A 278 -23.27 33.99 30.56
C GLY A 278 -23.93 32.88 29.73
N GLU A 279 -24.01 33.10 28.41
CA GLU A 279 -24.64 32.17 27.47
C GLU A 279 -23.76 30.95 27.14
N GLY A 280 -22.46 31.02 27.45
CA GLY A 280 -21.45 30.05 27.05
C GLY A 280 -21.07 30.15 25.57
N PHE A 281 -20.10 29.34 25.14
CA PHE A 281 -19.56 29.31 23.77
C PHE A 281 -19.73 27.93 23.13
N LEU A 282 -20.86 27.26 23.43
CA LEU A 282 -21.13 25.90 22.96
C LEU A 282 -21.33 25.83 21.44
N ASP A 283 -21.83 26.91 20.84
CA ASP A 283 -21.93 27.11 19.38
C ASP A 283 -20.55 27.09 18.72
N SER A 284 -19.62 27.85 19.26
CA SER A 284 -18.24 27.96 18.79
C SER A 284 -17.49 26.64 18.99
N PHE A 285 -17.70 25.96 20.13
CA PHE A 285 -17.14 24.63 20.39
C PHE A 285 -17.65 23.60 19.37
N ALA A 286 -18.97 23.51 19.16
CA ALA A 286 -19.55 22.54 18.25
C ALA A 286 -19.12 22.82 16.80
N GLY A 287 -19.10 24.09 16.39
CA GLY A 287 -18.58 24.54 15.11
C GLY A 287 -17.12 24.18 14.90
N LEU A 288 -16.25 24.45 15.89
CA LEU A 288 -14.83 24.10 15.83
C LEU A 288 -14.62 22.60 15.57
N VAL A 289 -15.28 21.73 16.35
CA VAL A 289 -15.15 20.27 16.18
C VAL A 289 -15.67 19.84 14.80
N PHE A 290 -16.76 20.42 14.34
CA PHE A 290 -17.33 20.14 13.01
C PHE A 290 -16.34 20.50 11.89
N PHE A 291 -15.78 21.71 11.89
CA PHE A 291 -14.82 22.14 10.86
C PHE A 291 -13.51 21.35 10.92
N LEU A 292 -13.03 20.98 12.11
CA LEU A 292 -11.86 20.10 12.25
C LEU A 292 -12.11 18.71 11.66
N LEU A 293 -13.31 18.15 11.80
CA LEU A 293 -13.68 16.88 11.18
C LEU A 293 -13.75 16.99 9.65
N ILE A 294 -14.28 18.10 9.11
CA ILE A 294 -14.26 18.37 7.67
C ILE A 294 -12.82 18.43 7.17
N GLY A 295 -11.95 19.16 7.86
CA GLY A 295 -10.53 19.25 7.53
C GLY A 295 -9.86 17.87 7.51
N ARG A 296 -10.13 17.03 8.51
CA ARG A 296 -9.61 15.65 8.57
C ARG A 296 -10.17 14.78 7.45
N LEU A 297 -11.44 14.90 7.10
CA LEU A 297 -12.04 14.17 5.96
C LEU A 297 -11.40 14.60 4.63
N PHE A 298 -11.19 15.91 4.44
CA PHE A 298 -10.53 16.43 3.25
C PHE A 298 -9.08 15.95 3.17
N GLN A 299 -8.34 16.01 4.27
CA GLN A 299 -6.98 15.50 4.36
C GLN A 299 -6.93 14.00 4.02
N GLN A 300 -7.85 13.20 4.56
CA GLN A 300 -7.93 11.77 4.25
C GLN A 300 -8.21 11.54 2.77
N LYS A 301 -9.21 12.22 2.19
CA LYS A 301 -9.54 12.08 0.76
C LYS A 301 -8.40 12.54 -0.15
N ALA A 302 -7.73 13.63 0.19
CA ALA A 302 -6.58 14.13 -0.56
C ALA A 302 -5.43 13.12 -0.50
N PHE A 303 -5.13 12.58 0.68
CA PHE A 303 -4.11 11.55 0.85
C PHE A 303 -4.49 10.27 0.10
N ASP A 304 -5.75 9.85 0.17
CA ASP A 304 -6.27 8.68 -0.52
C ASP A 304 -6.17 8.86 -2.05
N ALA A 305 -6.53 10.04 -2.58
CA ALA A 305 -6.40 10.35 -4.00
C ALA A 305 -4.93 10.39 -4.46
N VAL A 306 -4.04 10.97 -3.66
CA VAL A 306 -2.59 11.02 -3.96
C VAL A 306 -1.95 9.64 -3.82
N SER A 307 -2.43 8.81 -2.89
CA SER A 307 -1.99 7.42 -2.75
C SER A 307 -2.43 6.54 -3.93
N PHE A 308 -3.36 7.04 -4.74
CA PHE A 308 -3.95 6.34 -5.87
C PHE A 308 -3.66 7.04 -7.21
N ASP A 309 -2.45 7.56 -7.44
CA ASP A 309 -1.95 7.71 -8.83
C ASP A 309 -0.45 8.02 -8.92
N ARG A 310 0.41 7.19 -8.31
CA ARG A 310 1.74 7.03 -8.91
C ARG A 310 1.60 6.12 -10.12
N THR A 311 0.96 6.65 -11.17
CA THR A 311 0.96 6.03 -12.48
C THR A 311 2.41 5.75 -12.84
N VAL A 312 2.65 4.55 -13.33
CA VAL A 312 3.94 4.04 -13.81
C VAL A 312 4.61 4.97 -14.83
N ARG A 313 3.86 5.92 -15.43
CA ARG A 313 4.35 7.00 -16.30
C ARG A 313 5.45 7.88 -15.70
N SER A 314 5.60 7.93 -14.37
CA SER A 314 6.71 8.67 -13.72
C SER A 314 8.04 7.90 -13.69
N PHE A 315 7.99 6.57 -13.89
CA PHE A 315 9.18 5.70 -13.92
C PHE A 315 9.55 5.22 -15.32
N PHE A 316 8.64 5.33 -16.30
CA PHE A 316 8.98 5.08 -17.69
C PHE A 316 9.68 6.31 -18.30
N PRO A 317 10.85 6.15 -18.93
CA PRO A 317 11.44 7.23 -19.72
C PRO A 317 10.46 7.61 -20.84
N LEU A 318 9.98 8.86 -20.83
CA LEU A 318 9.04 9.41 -21.82
C LEU A 318 9.62 9.42 -23.25
N SER A 319 10.93 9.27 -23.38
CA SER A 319 11.62 9.01 -24.64
C SER A 319 12.95 8.32 -24.37
N VAL A 320 13.29 7.35 -25.19
CA VAL A 320 14.63 6.75 -25.26
C VAL A 320 15.24 7.20 -26.57
N ARG A 321 16.38 7.87 -26.53
CA ARG A 321 17.11 8.24 -27.74
C ARG A 321 17.80 7.00 -28.28
N ARG A 322 17.21 6.35 -29.29
CA ARG A 322 17.84 5.25 -30.01
C ARG A 322 19.03 5.79 -30.80
N GLU A 323 20.24 5.56 -30.31
CA GLU A 323 21.45 5.75 -31.12
C GLU A 323 21.53 4.59 -32.11
N GLN A 324 21.29 4.85 -33.40
CA GLN A 324 21.52 3.87 -34.46
C GLN A 324 23.02 3.69 -34.68
N ARG A 325 23.72 3.03 -33.76
CA ARG A 325 24.86 2.21 -34.17
C ARG A 325 24.28 0.91 -34.68
N VAL A 326 24.44 0.66 -35.97
CA VAL A 326 24.14 -0.63 -36.59
C VAL A 326 25.12 -1.66 -36.01
N LEU A 327 24.83 -2.15 -34.81
CA LEU A 327 25.39 -3.40 -34.31
C LEU A 327 24.57 -4.49 -34.98
N ARG A 328 25.04 -4.98 -36.12
CA ARG A 328 24.59 -6.28 -36.62
C ARG A 328 24.94 -7.29 -35.52
N PRO A 329 23.98 -8.05 -34.97
CA PRO A 329 24.31 -9.13 -34.06
C PRO A 329 25.03 -10.21 -34.89
N TRP A 330 26.34 -10.28 -34.75
CA TRP A 330 27.12 -11.39 -35.28
C TRP A 330 27.04 -12.53 -34.26
N CYS A 331 26.56 -13.70 -34.67
CA CYS A 331 26.80 -14.91 -33.90
C CYS A 331 28.31 -15.16 -33.85
N LEU A 332 28.86 -15.39 -32.66
CA LEU A 332 30.30 -15.63 -32.47
C LEU A 332 30.81 -16.86 -33.26
N SER A 333 29.90 -17.79 -33.63
CA SER A 333 30.19 -18.92 -34.52
C SER A 333 30.53 -18.53 -35.96
N MET A 334 30.22 -17.29 -36.39
CA MET A 334 30.59 -16.78 -37.72
C MET A 334 31.97 -16.10 -37.75
N LEU A 335 32.62 -15.89 -36.60
CA LEU A 335 33.94 -15.24 -36.52
C LEU A 335 35.12 -16.23 -36.50
N TYR A 336 34.88 -17.52 -36.25
CA TYR A 336 35.93 -18.54 -36.15
C TYR A 336 36.17 -19.35 -37.44
N ALA A 337 35.48 -19.03 -38.54
CA ALA A 337 35.56 -19.80 -39.79
C ALA A 337 36.31 -19.09 -40.94
N GLN A 338 37.07 -18.02 -40.66
CA GLN A 338 37.80 -17.28 -41.70
C GLN A 338 39.27 -16.93 -41.38
N GLU A 339 39.85 -17.57 -40.36
CA GLU A 339 41.31 -17.60 -40.17
C GLU A 339 41.79 -19.05 -39.99
N MET A 340 41.63 -19.84 -41.05
CA MET A 340 42.53 -20.93 -41.43
C MET A 340 42.51 -21.10 -42.95
#